data_AF-A0A1F3ZNX2-F1
#
_entry.id   AF-A0A1F3ZNX2-F1
#
_cell.length_a   1.000
_cell.length_b   1.000
_cell.length_c   1.000
_cell.angle_alpha   90.00
_cell.angle_beta   90.00
_cell.angle_gamma   90.00
#
_symmetry.space_group_name_H-M   'P 1'
#
loop_
_entity.id
_entity.type
_entity.pdbx_description
1 polymer ?
#
loop_
_entity_poly.entity_id
_entity_poly.type
_entity_poly.pdbx_seq_one_letter_code
_entity_poly.pdbx_strand_id
1 'polypeptide(L)' 'MRRGTVIDLKRCIGCYAYQLSCKAEHGTPPGVLFARVLKHEEGQYPTVRQLFLPVWTPMAPRALLR' A
#
# COMPACT_ATOMS: atom_id res chain seq x y z
N MET A 1 0.95 23.87 8.97
CA MET A 1 1.72 22.65 9.29
C MET A 1 1.49 21.61 8.20
N ARG A 2 2.53 20.96 7.67
CA ARG A 2 2.44 19.90 6.63
C ARG A 2 2.83 18.56 7.26
N ARG A 3 1.97 17.55 7.16
CA ARG A 3 2.24 16.18 7.66
C ARG A 3 2.59 15.26 6.50
N GLY A 4 3.39 14.24 6.77
CA GLY A 4 3.79 13.22 5.81
C GLY A 4 4.06 11.89 6.51
N THR A 5 4.03 10.82 5.74
CA THR A 5 4.33 9.45 6.19
C THR A 5 5.69 9.01 5.67
N VAL A 6 6.49 8.38 6.52
CA VAL A 6 7.79 7.79 6.17
C VAL A 6 7.72 6.30 6.47
N ILE A 7 8.17 5.47 5.53
CA ILE A 7 8.17 4.01 5.67
C ILE A 7 9.55 3.46 5.35
N ASP A 8 10.02 2.54 6.19
CA ASP A 8 11.20 1.73 5.91
C ASP A 8 10.84 0.53 5.04
N LEU A 9 11.33 0.53 3.80
CA LEU A 9 11.09 -0.55 2.83
C LEU A 9 11.88 -1.82 3.16
N LYS A 10 13.01 -1.74 3.86
CA LYS A 10 13.81 -2.92 4.25
C LYS A 10 13.10 -3.77 5.30
N ARG A 11 12.27 -3.13 6.13
CA ARG A 11 11.46 -3.79 7.16
C ARG A 11 10.10 -4.24 6.65
N CYS A 12 9.67 -3.74 5.49
CA CYS A 12 8.39 -4.12 4.90
C CYS A 12 8.46 -5.54 4.32
N ILE A 13 7.70 -6.47 4.89
CA ILE A 13 7.60 -7.86 4.43
C ILE A 13 6.38 -8.13 3.53
N GLY A 14 5.65 -7.10 3.13
CA GLY A 14 4.46 -7.26 2.28
C GLY A 14 3.27 -7.97 2.93
N CYS A 15 3.06 -7.81 4.25
CA CYS A 15 1.99 -8.48 5.00
C CYS A 15 0.57 -7.94 4.77
N TYR A 16 0.41 -6.85 4.03
CA TYR A 16 -0.87 -6.18 3.74
C TYR A 16 -1.67 -5.66 4.94
N ALA A 17 -1.12 -5.66 6.15
CA ALA A 17 -1.83 -5.19 7.34
C ALA A 17 -2.37 -3.76 7.17
N TYR A 18 -1.54 -2.84 6.67
CA TYR A 18 -1.96 -1.46 6.47
C TYR A 18 -3.08 -1.31 5.41
N GLN A 19 -3.11 -2.17 4.40
CA GLN A 19 -4.14 -2.18 3.37
C GLN A 19 -5.47 -2.66 3.95
N LEU A 20 -5.43 -3.73 4.76
CA LEU A 20 -6.60 -4.24 5.47
C LEU A 20 -7.12 -3.23 6.49
N SER A 21 -6.25 -2.63 7.31
CA SER A 21 -6.62 -1.58 8.26
C SER A 21 -7.27 -0.40 7.55
N CYS A 22 -6.69 0.08 6.45
CA CYS A 22 -7.27 1.18 5.69
C CYS A 22 -8.67 0.83 5.16
N LYS A 23 -8.87 -0.39 4.64
CA LYS A 23 -10.18 -0.85 4.19
C LYS A 23 -11.19 -0.98 5.34
N ALA A 24 -10.78 -1.48 6.50
CA ALA A 24 -11.63 -1.61 7.67
C ALA A 24 -12.12 -0.25 8.18
N GLU A 25 -11.22 0.75 8.24
CA GLU A 25 -11.55 2.11 8.69
C GLU A 25 -12.48 2.86 7.73
N HIS A 26 -12.31 2.66 6.42
CA HIS A 26 -13.03 3.43 5.40
C HIS A 26 -14.20 2.69 4.75
N GLY A 27 -14.32 1.38 4.97
CA GLY A 27 -15.35 0.54 4.36
C GLY A 27 -15.35 0.61 2.83
N THR A 28 -14.17 0.64 2.19
CA THR A 28 -14.12 0.86 0.73
C THR A 28 -14.85 -0.24 -0.05
N PRO A 29 -15.57 0.12 -1.13
CA PRO A 29 -16.24 -0.85 -2.00
C PRO A 29 -15.28 -1.92 -2.55
N PRO A 30 -15.79 -3.09 -2.97
CA PRO A 30 -15.01 -4.06 -3.71
C PRO A 30 -14.28 -3.41 -4.89
N GLY A 31 -13.00 -3.74 -5.07
CA GLY A 31 -12.15 -3.16 -6.13
C GLY A 31 -11.52 -1.81 -5.80
N VAL A 32 -11.93 -1.14 -4.70
CA VAL A 32 -11.34 0.14 -4.28
C VAL A 32 -10.41 -0.07 -3.09
N LEU A 33 -9.15 0.35 -3.25
CA LEU A 33 -8.12 0.31 -2.20
C LEU A 33 -7.41 1.66 -2.13
N PHE A 34 -7.56 2.34 -1.01
CA PHE A 34 -6.86 3.61 -0.77
C PHE A 34 -5.38 3.43 -0.48
N ALA A 35 -5.03 2.33 0.18
CA ALA A 35 -3.66 1.91 0.43
C ALA A 35 -3.41 0.57 -0.29
N ARG A 36 -2.27 0.44 -0.97
CA ARG A 36 -1.93 -0.76 -1.75
C ARG A 36 -0.43 -1.05 -1.74
N VAL A 37 -0.07 -2.33 -1.79
CA VAL A 37 1.33 -2.77 -1.94
C VAL A 37 1.63 -2.94 -3.42
N LEU A 38 2.63 -2.22 -3.94
CA LEU A 38 3.25 -2.55 -5.21
C LEU A 38 4.35 -3.58 -4.96
N LYS A 39 4.28 -4.72 -5.64
CA LYS A 39 5.27 -5.78 -5.59
C LYS A 39 6.13 -5.72 -6.83
N HIS A 40 7.44 -5.81 -6.65
CA HIS A 40 8.39 -5.89 -7.74
C HIS A 40 9.43 -6.96 -7.45
N GLU A 41 9.84 -7.70 -8.47
CA GLU A 41 10.89 -8.71 -8.38
C GLU A 41 12.09 -8.23 -9.20
N GLU A 42 13.26 -8.26 -8.56
CA GLU A 42 14.52 -7.85 -9.18
C GLU A 42 15.55 -8.98 -9.10
N GLY A 43 16.36 -9.09 -10.15
CA GLY A 43 17.42 -10.10 -10.25
C GLY A 43 17.07 -11.25 -11.19
N GLN A 44 17.93 -12.26 -11.21
CA GLN A 44 17.78 -13.46 -12.02
C GLN A 44 18.04 -14.68 -11.13
N TYR A 45 17.38 -15.79 -11.46
CA TYR A 45 17.56 -17.03 -10.70
C TYR A 45 19.03 -17.47 -10.68
N PRO A 46 19.60 -17.85 -9.50
CA PRO A 46 18.95 -18.05 -8.20
C PRO A 46 18.93 -16.82 -7.27
N THR A 47 19.51 -15.70 -7.66
CA THR A 47 19.62 -14.47 -6.85
C THR A 47 18.49 -13.49 -7.18
N VAL A 48 17.27 -13.84 -6.78
CA VAL A 48 16.07 -12.99 -6.93
C VAL A 48 15.74 -12.34 -5.59
N ARG A 49 15.28 -11.09 -5.63
CA ARG A 49 14.76 -10.37 -4.46
C ARG A 49 13.39 -9.77 -4.77
N GLN A 50 12.51 -9.78 -3.77
CA GLN A 50 11.22 -9.10 -3.82
C GLN A 50 11.30 -7.75 -3.10
N LEU A 51 10.72 -6.74 -3.72
CA LEU A 51 10.55 -5.40 -3.18
C LEU A 51 9.06 -5.11 -2.96
N PHE A 52 8.76 -4.52 -1.82
CA PHE A 52 7.42 -4.11 -1.43
C PHE A 52 7.39 -2.60 -1.25
N LEU A 53 6.63 -1.91 -2.09
CA LEU A 53 6.45 -0.46 -2.03
C LEU A 53 5.02 -0.14 -1.61
N PRO A 54 4.78 0.26 -0.35
CA PRO A 54 3.49 0.74 0.08
C PRO A 54 3.20 2.11 -0.52
N VAL A 55 2.03 2.24 -1.16
CA VAL A 55 1.57 3.52 -1.71
C VAL A 55 0.16 3.81 -1.21
N TRP A 56 -0.06 5.07 -0.84
CA TRP A 56 -1.40 5.60 -0.62
C TRP A 56 -1.80 6.43 -1.82
N THR A 57 -3.04 6.22 -2.23
CA THR A 57 -3.68 7.09 -3.21
C THR A 57 -3.81 8.46 -2.56
N PRO A 58 -3.45 9.57 -3.26
CA PRO A 58 -3.79 10.90 -2.77
C PRO A 58 -5.31 10.92 -2.57
N MET A 59 -5.70 10.99 -1.29
CA MET A 59 -7.05 10.93 -0.73
C MET A 59 -8.14 11.08 -1.81
N ALA A 60 -8.65 9.95 -2.32
CA ALA A 60 -9.79 10.00 -3.23
C ALA A 60 -10.93 10.69 -2.45
N PRO A 61 -11.52 11.78 -2.98
CA PRO A 61 -12.53 12.50 -2.24
C PRO A 61 -13.64 11.53 -1.85
N ARG A 62 -14.01 11.54 -0.57
CA ARG A 62 -15.08 10.72 0.03
C ARG A 62 -16.41 10.83 -0.75
N ALA A 63 -16.53 11.85 -1.60
CA ALA A 63 -17.61 12.09 -2.56
C ALA A 63 -17.69 11.09 -3.73
N LEU A 64 -16.62 10.37 -4.07
CA LEU A 64 -16.62 9.35 -5.14
C LEU A 64 -17.00 7.94 -4.65
N LEU A 65 -17.26 7.78 -3.35
CA LEU A 65 -17.59 6.49 -2.71
C LEU A 65 -19.04 6.41 -2.19
N ARG A 66 -19.91 7.31 -2.65
CA ARG A 66 -21.36 7.24 -2.43
C ARG A 66 -22.07 6.97 -3.75
#